data_AF-T1EJZ6-F1
#
_entry.id   AF-T1EJZ6-F1
#
_cell.length_a   1.000
_cell.length_b   1.000
_cell.length_c   1.000
_cell.angle_alpha   90.00
_cell.angle_beta   90.00
_cell.angle_gamma   90.00
#
_symmetry.space_group_name_H-M   'P 1'
#
loop_
_entity.id
_entity.type
_entity.pdbx_description
1 polymer ?
#
loop_
_entity_poly.entity_id
_entity_poly.type
_entity_poly.pdbx_seq_one_letter_code
_entity_poly.pdbx_strand_id
1 'polypeptide(L)'
;VHLWQFLLKLLLDERHRDVIAWTGRGLEFKLLDPDEVARMWGACKNRKKMNYEKLSRGLRYYYEKKVMKKTRGRRYIYRFV
;
A
#
# COMPACT_ATOMS: atom_id res chain seq x y z
N VAL A 1 12.61 7.41 -3.08
CA VAL A 1 11.17 7.14 -2.87
C VAL A 1 10.96 6.04 -1.84
N HIS A 2 10.17 6.34 -0.81
CA HIS A 2 9.71 5.40 0.22
C HIS A 2 8.40 4.72 -0.21
N LEU A 3 8.11 3.54 0.35
CA LEU A 3 6.90 2.78 0.02
C LEU A 3 5.63 3.59 0.30
N TRP A 4 5.56 4.30 1.44
CA TRP A 4 4.39 5.12 1.78
C TRP A 4 4.11 6.23 0.75
N GLN A 5 5.15 6.88 0.23
CA GLN A 5 5.02 7.93 -0.80
C GLN A 5 4.50 7.34 -2.11
N PHE A 6 4.98 6.15 -2.47
CA PHE A 6 4.52 5.42 -3.64
C PHE A 6 3.03 5.05 -3.53
N LEU A 7 2.59 4.52 -2.38
CA LEU A 7 1.19 4.16 -2.16
C LEU A 7 0.28 5.40 -2.19
N LEU A 8 0.72 6.50 -1.58
CA LEU A 8 -0.02 7.76 -1.64
C LEU A 8 -0.15 8.26 -3.08
N LYS A 9 0.93 8.18 -3.87
CA LYS A 9 0.88 8.55 -5.29
C LYS A 9 -0.14 7.71 -6.07
N LEU A 10 -0.19 6.40 -5.84
CA LEU A 10 -1.19 5.54 -6.49
C LEU A 10 -2.63 5.89 -6.05
N LEU A 11 -2.81 6.19 -4.76
CA LEU A 11 -4.11 6.58 -4.20
C LEU A 11 -4.64 7.93 -4.70
N LEU A 12 -3.76 8.80 -5.21
CA LEU A 12 -4.12 10.10 -5.77
C LEU A 12 -4.36 10.06 -7.29
N ASP A 13 -4.00 8.96 -7.95
CA ASP A 13 -4.14 8.79 -9.39
C ASP A 13 -5.35 7.90 -9.70
N GLU A 14 -6.38 8.48 -10.29
CA GLU A 14 -7.66 7.79 -10.53
C GLU A 14 -7.53 6.55 -11.43
N ARG A 15 -6.47 6.48 -12.26
CA ARG A 15 -6.19 5.33 -13.12
C ARG A 15 -5.88 4.04 -12.34
N HIS A 16 -5.55 4.17 -11.06
CA HIS A 16 -5.20 3.05 -10.19
C HIS A 16 -6.31 2.68 -9.20
N ARG A 17 -7.52 3.25 -9.35
CA ARG A 17 -8.65 3.03 -8.42
C ARG A 17 -9.05 1.56 -8.31
N ASP A 18 -8.80 0.74 -9.34
CA ASP A 18 -9.11 -0.69 -9.34
C ASP A 18 -8.06 -1.53 -8.60
N VAL A 19 -6.89 -0.96 -8.36
CA VAL A 19 -5.72 -1.61 -7.76
C VAL A 19 -5.58 -1.21 -6.29
N ILE A 20 -5.78 0.07 -5.98
CA ILE A 20 -5.71 0.62 -4.63
C ILE A 20 -6.66 1.81 -4.49
N ALA A 21 -7.44 1.84 -3.42
CA ALA A 21 -8.45 2.89 -3.24
C ALA A 21 -8.62 3.29 -1.78
N TRP A 22 -9.04 4.54 -1.58
CA TRP A 22 -9.57 5.00 -0.30
C TRP A 22 -10.89 4.28 0.00
N THR A 23 -11.12 3.97 1.28
CA THR A 23 -12.35 3.30 1.74
C THR A 23 -13.47 4.28 2.09
N GLY A 24 -13.21 5.59 1.98
CA GLY A 24 -14.10 6.65 2.46
C GLY A 24 -14.05 6.90 3.98
N ARG A 25 -13.30 6.10 4.75
CA ARG A 25 -13.16 6.26 6.21
C ARG A 25 -11.90 7.00 6.60
N GLY A 26 -11.87 8.32 6.37
CA GLY A 26 -10.68 9.15 6.59
C GLY A 26 -9.50 8.66 5.74
N LEU A 27 -8.30 8.58 6.33
CA LEU A 27 -7.10 8.11 5.63
C LEU A 27 -6.95 6.57 5.57
N GLU A 28 -8.06 5.84 5.56
CA GLU A 28 -8.08 4.38 5.40
C GLU A 28 -8.17 3.98 3.94
N PHE A 29 -7.27 3.11 3.50
CA PHE A 29 -7.20 2.59 2.15
C PHE A 29 -7.15 1.06 2.11
N LYS A 30 -7.53 0.50 0.96
CA LYS A 30 -7.50 -0.93 0.68
C LYS A 30 -6.64 -1.18 -0.56
N LEU A 31 -5.78 -2.20 -0.48
CA LEU A 31 -5.19 -2.80 -1.69
C LEU A 31 -6.25 -3.74 -2.27
N LEU A 32 -6.81 -3.37 -3.42
CA LEU A 32 -7.82 -4.16 -4.12
C LEU A 32 -7.15 -5.30 -4.87
N ASP A 33 -6.01 -5.01 -5.51
CA ASP A 33 -5.10 -5.99 -6.09
C ASP A 33 -3.71 -5.87 -5.45
N PRO A 34 -3.43 -6.62 -4.36
CA PRO A 34 -2.15 -6.54 -3.66
C PRO A 34 -0.96 -6.99 -4.51
N ASP A 35 -1.17 -7.90 -5.46
CA ASP A 35 -0.10 -8.42 -6.32
C ASP A 35 0.28 -7.40 -7.37
N GLU A 36 -0.69 -6.70 -7.95
CA GLU A 36 -0.44 -5.61 -8.88
C GLU A 36 0.24 -4.42 -8.19
N VAL A 37 -0.20 -4.04 -6.98
CA VAL A 37 0.50 -3.01 -6.17
C VAL A 37 1.97 -3.40 -5.96
N ALA A 38 2.24 -4.68 -5.66
CA ALA A 38 3.59 -5.15 -5.46
C ALA A 38 4.41 -5.19 -6.76
N ARG A 39 3.81 -5.56 -7.88
CA ARG A 39 4.43 -5.53 -9.21
C ARG A 39 4.84 -4.11 -9.58
N MET A 40 3.92 -3.15 -9.41
CA MET A 40 4.17 -1.73 -9.66
C MET A 40 5.26 -1.16 -8.74
N TRP A 41 5.27 -1.55 -7.46
CA TRP A 41 6.34 -1.18 -6.54
C TRP A 41 7.69 -1.77 -6.96
N GLY A 42 7.69 -3.03 -7.41
CA GLY A 42 8.85 -3.71 -7.98
C GLY A 42 9.42 -2.96 -9.17
N ALA A 43 8.56 -2.55 -10.12
CA ALA A 43 8.95 -1.75 -11.27
C ALA A 43 9.57 -0.40 -10.85
N CYS A 44 8.93 0.32 -9.91
CA CYS A 44 9.41 1.60 -9.39
C CYS A 44 10.81 1.49 -8.73
N LYS A 45 11.12 0.36 -8.11
CA LYS A 45 12.41 0.12 -7.41
C LYS A 45 13.40 -0.73 -8.21
N ASN A 46 13.08 -1.09 -9.45
CA ASN A 46 13.83 -2.05 -10.28
C ASN A 46 14.11 -3.38 -9.54
N ARG A 47 13.09 -3.94 -8.88
CA ARG A 47 13.12 -5.20 -8.13
C ARG A 47 12.17 -6.22 -8.77
N LYS A 48 12.66 -6.99 -9.74
CA LYS A 48 11.88 -7.99 -10.50
C LYS A 48 11.19 -9.08 -9.65
N LYS A 49 11.72 -9.38 -8.46
CA LYS A 49 11.18 -10.40 -7.53
C LYS A 49 10.34 -9.80 -6.38
N MET A 50 9.79 -8.58 -6.56
CA MET A 50 8.88 -7.99 -5.60
C MET A 50 7.53 -8.71 -5.62
N ASN A 51 6.93 -8.93 -4.45
CA ASN A 51 5.60 -9.53 -4.28
C ASN A 51 4.92 -8.92 -3.06
N TYR A 52 3.63 -9.21 -2.86
CA TYR A 52 2.88 -8.62 -1.75
C TYR A 52 3.44 -9.03 -0.38
N GLU A 53 3.92 -10.27 -0.22
CA GLU A 53 4.51 -10.73 1.04
C GLU A 53 5.67 -9.82 1.49
N LYS A 54 6.61 -9.54 0.58
CA LYS A 54 7.75 -8.65 0.82
C LYS A 54 7.31 -7.20 1.03
N LEU A 55 6.38 -6.70 0.21
CA LEU A 55 5.84 -5.35 0.35
C LEU A 55 5.17 -5.18 1.72
N SER A 56 4.38 -6.17 2.14
CA SER A 56 3.66 -6.16 3.41
C SER A 56 4.60 -6.13 4.61
N ARG A 57 5.82 -6.67 4.49
CA ARG A 57 6.86 -6.53 5.51
C ARG A 57 7.28 -5.07 5.69
N GLY A 58 7.39 -4.32 4.59
CA GLY A 58 7.59 -2.87 4.58
C GLY A 58 6.45 -2.11 5.28
N LEU A 59 5.19 -2.49 5.01
CA LEU A 59 4.04 -1.90 5.70
C LEU A 59 4.09 -2.11 7.21
N ARG A 60 4.49 -3.31 7.66
CA ARG A 60 4.62 -3.62 9.10
C ARG A 60 5.65 -2.73 9.79
N TYR A 61 6.77 -2.41 9.14
CA TYR A 61 7.76 -1.48 9.70
C TYR A 61 7.22 -0.07 9.94
N TYR A 62 6.16 0.33 9.25
CA TYR A 62 5.56 1.64 9.44
C TYR A 62 4.64 1.75 10.67
N TYR A 63 4.28 0.64 11.31
CA TYR A 63 3.39 0.63 12.47
C TYR A 63 4.07 1.27 13.68
N GLU A 64 5.29 0.83 14.00
CA GLU A 64 6.10 1.38 15.09
C GLU A 64 6.50 2.83 14.82
N LYS A 65 6.77 3.15 13.55
CA LYS A 65 7.13 4.50 13.10
C LYS A 65 5.95 5.46 13.02
N LYS A 66 4.73 5.02 13.36
CA LYS A 66 3.50 5.82 13.29
C LYS A 66 3.29 6.50 11.93
N VAL A 67 3.64 5.82 10.83
CA VAL A 67 3.37 6.31 9.46
C VAL A 67 2.04 5.75 8.95
N MET A 68 1.75 4.48 9.27
CA MET A 68 0.47 3.86 8.99
C MET A 68 0.20 2.75 10.01
N LYS A 69 -1.05 2.29 10.08
CA LYS A 69 -1.50 1.20 10.94
C LYS A 69 -2.26 0.17 10.12
N LYS A 70 -2.23 -1.09 10.58
CA LYS A 70 -3.09 -2.14 10.07
C LYS A 70 -4.51 -1.98 10.61
N THR A 71 -5.51 -1.97 9.75
CA THR A 71 -6.90 -2.13 10.20
C THR A 71 -7.11 -3.59 10.63
N ARG A 72 -7.39 -3.81 11.93
CA ARG A 72 -7.55 -5.15 12.52
C ARG A 72 -8.73 -5.89 11.89
N GLY A 73 -8.59 -7.20 11.74
CA GLY A 73 -9.65 -8.07 11.20
C GLY A 73 -9.98 -7.91 9.71
N ARG A 74 -9.37 -6.95 9.01
CA ARG A 74 -9.73 -6.64 7.61
C ARG A 74 -8.57 -6.89 6.66
N ARG A 75 -8.73 -7.81 5.70
CA ARG A 75 -7.66 -8.18 4.76
C ARG A 75 -7.30 -6.99 3.85
N TYR A 76 -6.00 -6.73 3.70
CA TYR A 76 -5.45 -5.69 2.81
C TYR A 76 -5.82 -4.23 3.10
N ILE A 77 -6.34 -3.96 4.30
CA ILE A 77 -6.76 -2.60 4.69
C ILE A 77 -5.78 -2.00 5.70
N TYR A 78 -5.41 -0.76 5.44
CA TYR A 78 -4.42 0.02 6.18
C TYR A 78 -4.92 1.46 6.32
N ARG A 79 -4.32 2.21 7.25
CA ARG A 79 -4.67 3.60 7.49
C ARG A 79 -3.42 4.41 7.74
N PHE A 80 -3.24 5.54 7.05
CA PHE A 80 -2.19 6.50 7.41
C PHE A 80 -2.49 7.12 8.78
N VAL A 81 -1.46 7.30 9.60
CA VAL A 81 -1.58 7.89 10.94
C VAL A 81 -1.42 9.40 10.86
#